data_AF-A0A3B0YSB1-F1
#
_entry.id   AF-A0A3B0YSB1-F1
#
_cell.length_a   1.000
_cell.length_b   1.000
_cell.length_c   1.000
_cell.angle_alpha   90.00
_cell.angle_beta   90.00
_cell.angle_gamma   90.00
#
_symmetry.space_group_name_H-M   'P 1'
#
loop_
_entity.id
_entity.type
_entity.pdbx_description
1 polymer ?
#
loop_
_entity_poly.entity_id
_entity_poly.type
_entity_poly.pdbx_seq_one_letter_code
_entity_poly.pdbx_strand_id
1 'polypeptide(L)'
;MDDMQVGFLAFLGVLELAMLAIAASVVFLLRSNRLSRKVSALEKKLEQSTEVPEAIGFDQYLRDEILRNEALTEQAAAAEDESEKKAAELLKFRKRFLEIELEAHALEDNPVAYQDKIAAGMCELVEIMRPEAETVETVVETDSDAAVELEEAPDDDVDDDRKTIDTSDAEMNHLKDVINNQQDAMAALRAQLEAHGEIEGIDGILKQLEDFEKQSAELERCLLMLETENERLKASQGTGEATKIEPSDPAQLTGLRNMVGNQQDTIGGLRKLINELMPEADKAGELEDTLDSIQRNNKELSGCVSVLEDENNMLRNELKQIETQLEEADAAQAEKTPTPHSEQIEEMEIKVQELEALVEFKDATIEELEKQYHTLEVKYREATGEQGA
;
A
#
# COMPACT_ATOMS: atom_id res chain seq x y z
N MET A 1 -32.41 9.34 105.26
CA MET A 1 -31.61 10.38 104.58
C MET A 1 -31.02 9.86 103.27
N ASP A 2 -30.89 8.53 103.10
CA ASP A 2 -30.28 7.93 101.91
C ASP A 2 -31.13 8.01 100.63
N ASP A 3 -32.47 7.90 100.71
CA ASP A 3 -33.34 7.98 99.52
C ASP A 3 -33.33 9.35 98.82
N MET A 4 -33.14 10.44 99.57
CA MET A 4 -33.01 11.79 98.97
C MET A 4 -31.68 11.98 98.24
N GLN A 5 -30.62 11.29 98.67
CA GLN A 5 -29.31 11.38 98.03
C GLN A 5 -29.29 10.59 96.71
N VAL A 6 -29.95 9.42 96.68
CA VAL A 6 -30.10 8.62 95.46
C VAL A 6 -30.93 9.38 94.41
N GLY A 7 -32.02 10.05 94.81
CA GLY A 7 -32.82 10.88 93.91
C GLY A 7 -32.05 12.08 93.33
N PHE A 8 -31.18 12.72 94.13
CA PHE A 8 -30.37 13.85 93.68
C PHE A 8 -29.27 13.42 92.67
N LEU A 9 -28.61 12.28 92.92
CA LEU A 9 -27.60 11.73 92.01
C LEU A 9 -28.22 11.27 90.67
N ALA A 10 -29.40 10.65 90.70
CA ALA A 10 -30.11 10.27 89.49
C ALA A 10 -30.53 11.51 88.66
N PHE A 11 -30.99 12.57 89.32
CA PHE A 11 -31.33 13.84 88.66
C PHE A 11 -30.11 14.50 88.01
N LEU A 12 -28.95 14.51 88.70
CA LEU A 12 -27.68 15.00 88.15
C LEU A 12 -27.24 14.19 86.92
N GLY A 13 -27.36 12.86 86.96
CA GLY A 13 -27.03 12.00 85.81
C GLY A 13 -27.91 12.25 84.58
N VAL A 14 -29.22 12.45 84.79
CA VAL A 14 -30.14 12.80 83.69
C VAL A 14 -29.83 14.19 83.13
N LEU A 15 -29.48 15.15 84.00
CA LEU A 15 -29.10 16.50 83.59
C LEU A 15 -27.80 16.49 82.76
N GLU A 16 -26.80 15.71 83.16
CA GLU A 16 -25.56 15.54 82.40
C GLU A 16 -25.81 14.92 81.02
N LEU A 17 -26.65 13.88 80.94
CA LEU A 17 -27.02 13.26 79.67
C LEU A 17 -27.77 14.24 78.76
N ALA A 18 -28.69 15.04 79.32
CA ALA A 18 -29.38 16.09 78.58
C ALA A 18 -28.41 17.16 78.05
N MET A 19 -27.41 17.56 78.85
CA MET A 19 -26.38 18.51 78.41
C MET A 19 -25.50 17.94 77.30
N LEU A 20 -25.13 16.65 77.38
CA LEU A 20 -24.38 15.96 76.31
C LEU A 20 -25.20 15.85 75.03
N ALA A 21 -26.49 15.56 75.12
CA ALA A 21 -27.38 15.52 73.97
C ALA A 21 -27.48 16.90 73.28
N ILE A 22 -27.62 17.98 74.06
CA ILE A 22 -27.63 19.35 73.54
C ILE A 22 -26.30 19.68 72.86
N ALA A 23 -25.17 19.35 73.47
CA ALA A 23 -23.85 19.57 72.89
C ALA A 23 -23.69 18.82 71.55
N ALA A 24 -24.12 17.56 71.48
CA ALA A 24 -24.11 16.78 70.25
C ALA A 24 -24.99 17.42 69.17
N SER A 25 -26.22 17.85 69.51
CA SER A 25 -27.12 18.54 68.57
C SER A 25 -26.50 19.82 68.01
N VAL A 26 -25.82 20.61 68.84
CA VAL A 26 -25.11 21.83 68.38
C VAL A 26 -23.99 21.48 67.41
N VAL A 27 -23.19 20.44 67.69
CA VAL A 27 -22.12 19.98 66.79
C VAL A 27 -22.68 19.53 65.45
N PHE A 28 -23.78 18.75 65.45
CA PHE A 28 -24.44 18.32 64.21
C PHE A 28 -25.00 19.50 63.41
N LEU A 29 -25.61 20.50 64.05
CA LEU A 29 -26.10 21.70 63.39
C LEU A 29 -24.97 22.52 62.76
N LEU A 30 -23.85 22.70 63.47
CA LEU A 30 -22.67 23.40 62.94
C LEU A 30 -22.06 22.66 61.76
N ARG A 31 -21.96 21.33 61.82
CA ARG A 31 -21.46 20.49 60.73
C ARG A 31 -22.39 20.55 59.52
N SER A 32 -23.70 20.48 59.72
CA SER A 32 -24.72 20.59 58.68
C SER A 32 -24.64 21.94 57.96
N ASN A 33 -24.55 23.03 58.71
CA ASN A 33 -24.40 24.38 58.13
C ASN A 33 -23.10 24.53 57.34
N ARG A 34 -22.00 23.92 57.79
CA ARG A 34 -20.72 23.95 57.05
C ARG A 34 -20.78 23.15 55.75
N LEU A 35 -21.46 22.00 55.75
CA LEU A 35 -21.68 21.18 54.56
C LEU A 35 -22.60 21.88 53.57
N SER A 36 -23.71 22.46 54.03
CA SER A 36 -24.64 23.21 53.20
C SER A 36 -23.95 24.39 52.50
N ARG A 37 -23.12 25.16 53.21
CA ARG A 37 -22.33 26.25 52.57
C ARG A 37 -21.35 25.73 51.52
N LYS A 38 -20.74 24.56 51.73
CA LYS A 38 -19.84 23.95 50.74
C LYS A 38 -20.62 23.49 49.51
N VAL A 39 -21.79 22.89 49.70
CA VAL A 39 -22.67 22.48 48.60
C VAL A 39 -23.11 23.68 47.79
N SER A 40 -23.62 24.75 48.42
CA SER A 40 -24.00 25.98 47.69
C SER A 40 -22.83 26.67 46.99
N ALA A 41 -21.62 26.59 47.54
CA ALA A 41 -20.43 27.11 46.87
C ALA A 41 -20.02 26.26 45.66
N LEU A 42 -20.19 24.94 45.71
CA LEU A 42 -19.94 24.03 44.59
C LEU A 42 -21.02 24.17 43.52
N GLU A 43 -22.28 24.32 43.92
CA GLU A 43 -23.42 24.57 43.02
C GLU A 43 -23.23 25.88 42.26
N LYS A 44 -22.82 26.95 42.95
CA LYS A 44 -22.49 28.23 42.28
C LYS A 44 -21.30 28.12 41.32
N LYS A 45 -20.30 27.30 41.65
CA LYS A 45 -19.16 27.04 40.74
C LYS A 45 -19.57 26.20 39.54
N LEU A 46 -20.51 25.27 39.73
CA LEU A 46 -21.08 24.49 38.64
C LEU A 46 -21.88 25.40 37.71
N GLU A 47 -22.75 26.27 38.23
CA GLU A 47 -23.50 27.26 37.44
C GLU A 47 -22.58 28.22 36.65
N GLN A 48 -21.45 28.65 37.24
CA GLN A 48 -20.45 29.46 36.53
C GLN A 48 -19.70 28.67 35.45
N SER A 49 -19.63 27.34 35.56
CA SER A 49 -19.03 26.47 34.55
C SER A 49 -20.02 26.07 33.45
N THR A 50 -21.31 26.36 33.62
CA THR A 50 -22.38 26.08 32.64
C THR A 50 -22.64 27.25 31.70
N GLU A 51 -21.82 28.31 31.71
CA GLU A 51 -21.73 29.22 30.55
C GLU A 51 -21.08 28.42 29.41
N VAL A 52 -21.91 27.71 28.66
CA VAL A 52 -21.55 27.06 27.42
C VAL A 52 -21.01 28.17 26.51
N PRO A 53 -19.72 28.18 26.15
CA PRO A 53 -19.21 29.18 25.22
C PRO A 53 -20.03 29.04 23.94
N GLU A 54 -20.53 30.18 23.46
CA GLU A 54 -21.26 30.29 22.21
C GLU A 54 -20.49 29.51 21.13
N ALA A 55 -21.18 28.66 20.37
CA ALA A 55 -20.53 27.85 19.35
C ALA A 55 -19.84 28.78 18.35
N ILE A 56 -18.51 28.89 18.47
CA ILE A 56 -17.68 29.70 17.58
C ILE A 56 -17.84 29.10 16.19
N GLY A 57 -18.29 29.91 15.23
CA GLY A 57 -18.41 29.47 13.84
C GLY A 57 -17.06 29.00 13.30
N PHE A 58 -17.06 28.02 12.41
CA PHE A 58 -15.84 27.41 11.87
C PHE A 58 -14.88 28.44 11.25
N ASP A 59 -15.39 29.46 10.55
CA ASP A 59 -14.58 30.56 10.01
C ASP A 59 -13.85 31.37 11.11
N GLN A 60 -14.53 31.60 12.23
CA GLN A 60 -13.94 32.33 13.35
C GLN A 60 -12.89 31.48 14.04
N TYR A 61 -13.14 30.17 14.18
CA TYR A 61 -12.17 29.21 14.68
C TYR A 61 -10.90 29.18 13.81
N LEU A 62 -11.04 29.11 12.48
CA LEU A 62 -9.90 29.13 11.57
C LEU A 62 -9.09 30.43 11.68
N ARG A 63 -9.77 31.59 11.77
CA ARG A 63 -9.09 32.89 11.97
C ARG A 63 -8.32 32.94 13.29
N ASP A 64 -8.92 32.45 14.37
CA ASP A 64 -8.30 32.43 15.69
C ASP A 64 -7.09 31.47 15.71
N GLU A 65 -7.19 30.33 15.04
CA GLU A 65 -6.09 29.36 14.95
C GLU A 65 -4.95 29.85 14.04
N ILE A 66 -5.24 30.59 12.96
CA ILE A 66 -4.23 31.26 12.13
C ILE A 66 -3.44 32.28 12.97
N LEU A 67 -4.13 33.13 13.74
CA LEU A 67 -3.48 34.12 14.62
C LEU A 67 -2.66 33.45 15.72
N ARG A 68 -3.18 32.37 16.31
CA ARG A 68 -2.46 31.59 17.31
C ARG A 68 -1.20 30.94 16.72
N ASN A 69 -1.31 30.36 15.52
CA ASN A 69 -0.20 29.75 14.83
C ASN A 69 0.88 30.78 14.46
N GLU A 70 0.49 31.98 14.04
CA GLU A 70 1.40 33.08 13.78
C GLU A 70 2.19 33.49 15.03
N ALA A 71 1.53 33.62 16.18
CA ALA A 71 2.20 33.90 17.45
C ALA A 71 3.20 32.79 17.85
N LEU A 72 2.84 31.52 17.65
CA LEU A 72 3.73 30.39 17.90
C LEU A 72 4.93 30.37 16.93
N THR A 73 4.70 30.73 15.67
CA THR A 73 5.75 30.84 14.65
C THR A 73 6.74 31.93 15.01
N GLU A 74 6.27 33.11 15.44
CA GLU A 74 7.13 34.20 15.89
C GLU A 74 7.94 33.81 17.13
N GLN A 75 7.31 33.13 18.08
CA GLN A 75 7.98 32.64 19.29
C GLN A 75 9.08 31.62 18.95
N ALA A 76 8.79 30.64 18.09
CA ALA A 76 9.74 29.61 17.68
C ALA A 76 10.85 30.17 16.77
N ALA A 77 10.57 31.19 15.96
CA ALA A 77 11.57 31.86 15.13
C ALA A 77 12.52 32.76 15.95
N ALA A 78 12.05 33.28 17.09
CA ALA A 78 12.87 34.06 18.03
C ALA A 78 13.76 33.18 18.92
N ALA A 79 13.60 31.86 18.88
CA ALA A 79 14.39 30.93 19.66
C ALA A 79 15.78 30.69 19.05
N GLU A 80 16.77 30.44 19.91
CA GLU A 80 18.14 30.17 19.48
C GLU A 80 18.36 28.71 19.04
N ASP A 81 17.47 27.79 19.45
CA ASP A 81 17.60 26.36 19.14
C ASP A 81 17.21 26.05 17.68
N GLU A 82 18.05 25.26 17.01
CA GLU A 82 17.81 24.78 15.65
C GLU A 82 16.58 23.87 15.56
N SER A 83 16.25 23.16 16.65
CA SER A 83 15.02 22.36 16.69
C SER A 83 13.76 23.25 16.68
N GLU A 84 13.82 24.38 17.39
CA GLU A 84 12.73 25.36 17.44
C GLU A 84 12.61 26.15 16.13
N LYS A 85 13.71 26.42 15.43
CA LYS A 85 13.66 27.00 14.08
C LYS A 85 13.01 26.08 13.05
N LYS A 86 13.31 24.78 13.10
CA LYS A 86 12.60 23.78 12.27
C LYS A 86 11.13 23.69 12.63
N ALA A 87 10.80 23.78 13.92
CA ALA A 87 9.41 23.88 14.35
C ALA A 87 8.73 25.16 13.81
N ALA A 88 9.43 26.29 13.75
CA ALA A 88 8.93 27.53 13.15
C ALA A 88 8.63 27.37 11.65
N GLU A 89 9.48 26.65 10.91
CA GLU A 89 9.21 26.31 9.50
C GLU A 89 7.95 25.46 9.35
N LEU A 90 7.82 24.39 10.15
CA LEU A 90 6.61 23.55 10.19
C LEU A 90 5.34 24.36 10.54
N LEU A 91 5.45 25.32 11.45
CA LEU A 91 4.35 26.19 11.81
C LEU A 91 3.96 27.13 10.65
N LYS A 92 4.91 27.65 9.86
CA LYS A 92 4.59 28.41 8.64
C LYS A 92 3.77 27.58 7.65
N PHE A 93 4.12 26.30 7.47
CA PHE A 93 3.36 25.40 6.60
C PHE A 93 1.96 25.13 7.14
N ARG A 94 1.84 24.91 8.45
CA ARG A 94 0.55 24.77 9.11
C ARG A 94 -0.31 26.04 8.97
N LYS A 95 0.28 27.25 9.08
CA LYS A 95 -0.42 28.51 8.82
C LYS A 95 -0.97 28.55 7.39
N ARG A 96 -0.15 28.19 6.40
CA ARG A 96 -0.58 28.18 4.99
C ARG A 96 -1.71 27.19 4.75
N PHE A 97 -1.66 26.02 5.37
CA PHE A 97 -2.76 25.05 5.33
C PHE A 97 -4.06 25.62 5.89
N LEU A 98 -4.03 26.27 7.06
CA LEU A 98 -5.22 26.87 7.67
C LEU A 98 -5.79 28.02 6.82
N GLU A 99 -4.94 28.79 6.14
CA GLU A 99 -5.38 29.80 5.17
C GLU A 99 -6.08 29.17 3.95
N ILE A 100 -5.56 28.04 3.44
CA ILE A 100 -6.20 27.28 2.35
C ILE A 100 -7.56 26.76 2.77
N GLU A 101 -7.71 26.23 4.00
CA GLU A 101 -9.01 25.80 4.54
C GLU A 101 -10.00 26.97 4.65
N LEU A 102 -9.54 28.14 5.11
CA LEU A 102 -10.37 29.34 5.21
C LEU A 102 -10.81 29.84 3.82
N GLU A 103 -9.90 29.83 2.84
CA GLU A 103 -10.19 30.21 1.46
C GLU A 103 -11.13 29.22 0.77
N ALA A 104 -10.98 27.91 1.03
CA ALA A 104 -11.85 26.88 0.49
C ALA A 104 -13.24 26.94 1.11
N HIS A 105 -13.34 27.18 2.42
CA HIS A 105 -14.62 27.32 3.11
C HIS A 105 -15.45 28.51 2.58
N ALA A 106 -14.82 29.58 2.09
CA ALA A 106 -15.51 30.66 1.38
C ALA A 106 -16.21 30.20 0.08
N LEU A 107 -15.89 29.00 -0.42
CA LEU A 107 -16.47 28.35 -1.60
C LEU A 107 -17.33 27.13 -1.23
N GLU A 108 -17.73 26.95 0.04
CA GLU A 108 -18.50 25.79 0.52
C GLU A 108 -19.80 25.57 -0.30
N ASP A 109 -20.42 26.65 -0.78
CA ASP A 109 -21.61 26.61 -1.63
C ASP A 109 -21.38 25.92 -2.99
N ASN A 110 -20.13 25.74 -3.42
CA ASN A 110 -19.77 25.07 -4.67
C ASN A 110 -18.76 23.93 -4.41
N PRO A 111 -19.21 22.66 -4.39
CA PRO A 111 -18.37 21.53 -4.00
C PRO A 111 -17.19 21.29 -4.95
N VAL A 112 -17.32 21.62 -6.23
CA VAL A 112 -16.23 21.47 -7.21
C VAL A 112 -15.17 22.54 -6.97
N ALA A 113 -15.58 23.80 -6.84
CA ALA A 113 -14.63 24.89 -6.56
C ALA A 113 -13.96 24.75 -5.18
N TYR A 114 -14.68 24.21 -4.19
CA TYR A 114 -14.13 23.84 -2.89
C TYR A 114 -13.02 22.78 -3.04
N GLN A 115 -13.31 21.67 -3.73
CA GLN A 115 -12.34 20.59 -3.94
C GLN A 115 -11.14 21.04 -4.76
N ASP A 116 -11.36 21.81 -5.82
CA ASP A 116 -10.30 22.37 -6.66
C ASP A 116 -9.38 23.29 -5.84
N LYS A 117 -9.96 24.11 -4.94
CA LYS A 117 -9.20 25.03 -4.09
C LYS A 117 -8.34 24.30 -3.06
N ILE A 118 -8.87 23.25 -2.43
CA ILE A 118 -8.11 22.38 -1.52
C ILE A 118 -7.01 21.65 -2.29
N ALA A 119 -7.32 21.03 -3.42
CA ALA A 119 -6.35 20.29 -4.22
C ALA A 119 -5.20 21.18 -4.72
N ALA A 120 -5.52 22.34 -5.28
CA ALA A 120 -4.52 23.30 -5.74
C ALA A 120 -3.64 23.81 -4.58
N GLY A 121 -4.25 24.15 -3.44
CA GLY A 121 -3.51 24.60 -2.25
C GLY A 121 -2.61 23.52 -1.65
N MET A 122 -3.05 22.27 -1.65
CA MET A 122 -2.23 21.14 -1.18
C MET A 122 -1.08 20.85 -2.14
N CYS A 123 -1.29 20.93 -3.45
CA CYS A 123 -0.20 20.81 -4.43
C CYS A 123 0.84 21.92 -4.26
N GLU A 124 0.40 23.18 -4.09
CA GLU A 124 1.29 24.31 -3.80
C GLU A 124 2.11 24.05 -2.52
N LEU A 125 1.47 23.58 -1.45
CA LEU A 125 2.15 23.28 -0.18
C LEU A 125 3.18 22.15 -0.31
N VAL A 126 2.84 21.10 -1.07
CA VAL A 126 3.74 19.97 -1.34
C VAL A 126 4.93 20.39 -2.20
N GLU A 127 4.74 21.29 -3.16
CA GLU A 127 5.83 21.85 -3.96
C GLU A 127 6.80 22.66 -3.09
N ILE A 128 6.30 23.49 -2.17
CA ILE A 128 7.14 24.27 -1.25
C ILE A 128 7.86 23.34 -0.25
N MET A 129 7.24 22.23 0.14
CA MET A 129 7.82 21.22 1.05
C MET A 129 8.78 20.24 0.36
N ARG A 130 8.83 20.23 -0.97
CA ARG A 130 9.73 19.33 -1.71
C ARG A 130 11.17 19.77 -1.43
N PRO A 131 12.03 18.88 -0.91
CA PRO A 131 13.44 19.19 -0.76
C PRO A 131 14.00 19.56 -2.13
N GLU A 132 14.68 20.71 -2.23
CA GLU A 132 15.44 21.03 -3.44
C GLU A 132 16.42 19.87 -3.68
N ALA A 133 16.37 19.29 -4.89
CA ALA A 133 17.29 18.24 -5.27
C ALA A 133 18.71 18.77 -5.05
N GLU A 134 19.47 18.11 -4.19
CA GLU A 134 20.88 18.37 -3.96
C GLU A 134 21.58 18.19 -5.31
N THR A 135 21.75 19.28 -6.07
CA THR A 135 22.54 19.26 -7.28
C THR A 135 23.95 18.97 -6.84
N VAL A 136 24.36 17.71 -7.00
CA VAL A 136 25.76 17.32 -6.99
C VAL A 136 26.44 18.20 -8.02
N GLU A 137 27.10 19.27 -7.55
CA GLU A 137 27.98 20.09 -8.36
C GLU A 137 29.12 19.20 -8.84
N THR A 138 28.91 18.57 -10.00
CA THR A 138 30.02 18.19 -10.86
C THR A 138 30.66 19.50 -11.31
N VAL A 139 31.75 19.85 -10.64
CA VAL A 139 32.68 20.90 -11.06
C VAL A 139 33.09 20.60 -12.50
N VAL A 140 32.47 21.28 -13.44
CA VAL A 140 32.98 21.46 -14.80
C VAL A 140 33.27 22.95 -14.93
N GLU A 141 34.53 23.30 -14.68
CA GLU A 141 35.09 24.55 -15.17
C GLU A 141 34.91 24.59 -16.69
N THR A 142 34.14 25.55 -17.20
CA THR A 142 34.49 26.23 -18.46
C THR A 142 33.83 27.61 -18.51
N ASP A 143 34.67 28.58 -18.82
CA ASP A 143 34.39 30.00 -18.96
C ASP A 143 33.34 30.36 -20.02
N SER A 144 32.79 31.57 -19.82
CA SER A 144 32.32 32.53 -20.84
C SER A 144 30.82 32.58 -21.15
N ASP A 145 30.18 33.54 -20.49
CA ASP A 145 29.30 34.58 -21.05
C ASP A 145 29.21 34.63 -22.60
N ALA A 146 28.00 34.46 -23.15
CA ALA A 146 27.42 35.26 -24.24
C ALA A 146 26.02 34.74 -24.63
N ALA A 147 25.11 35.70 -24.79
CA ALA A 147 23.71 35.53 -25.18
C ALA A 147 23.49 35.09 -26.64
N VAL A 148 22.21 34.84 -26.94
CA VAL A 148 21.55 34.74 -28.28
C VAL A 148 21.60 33.29 -28.84
N GLU A 149 20.55 32.63 -29.32
CA GLU A 149 19.36 33.02 -30.09
C GLU A 149 18.27 31.91 -29.98
N LEU A 150 16.99 32.28 -30.12
CA LEU A 150 15.92 31.32 -30.44
C LEU A 150 16.19 30.74 -31.85
N GLU A 151 16.27 29.41 -31.98
CA GLU A 151 15.97 28.72 -33.23
C GLU A 151 15.03 27.54 -32.98
N GLU A 152 14.12 27.36 -33.94
CA GLU A 152 13.04 26.38 -34.00
C GLU A 152 13.53 24.93 -34.01
N ALA A 153 12.61 24.05 -33.60
CA ALA A 153 12.72 22.62 -33.40
C ALA A 153 13.39 21.81 -34.52
N PRO A 154 14.02 20.69 -34.15
CA PRO A 154 13.92 19.44 -34.89
C PRO A 154 13.06 18.42 -34.12
N ASP A 155 12.21 17.72 -34.86
CA ASP A 155 11.62 16.44 -34.49
C ASP A 155 12.72 15.51 -33.95
N ASP A 156 12.58 15.07 -32.70
CA ASP A 156 13.26 13.88 -32.21
C ASP A 156 12.19 12.97 -31.60
N ASP A 157 11.92 11.87 -32.32
CA ASP A 157 11.35 10.64 -31.81
C ASP A 157 12.22 10.18 -30.62
N VAL A 158 11.85 10.59 -29.42
CA VAL A 158 12.39 9.99 -28.20
C VAL A 158 11.51 8.78 -27.91
N ASP A 159 12.02 7.61 -28.32
CA ASP A 159 11.68 6.33 -27.72
C ASP A 159 11.73 6.51 -26.19
N ASP A 160 10.55 6.65 -25.60
CA ASP A 160 10.35 6.69 -24.16
C ASP A 160 10.53 5.24 -23.66
N ASP A 161 11.77 4.76 -23.67
CA ASP A 161 12.23 3.54 -22.99
C ASP A 161 12.01 3.75 -21.49
N ARG A 162 10.75 3.61 -21.07
CA ARG A 162 10.38 3.50 -19.66
C ARG A 162 11.04 2.24 -19.15
N LYS A 163 12.21 2.39 -18.52
CA LYS A 163 12.76 1.38 -17.62
C LYS A 163 11.71 1.12 -16.54
N THR A 164 10.94 0.04 -16.69
CA THR A 164 10.21 -0.58 -15.59
C THR A 164 11.25 -1.00 -14.56
N ILE A 165 11.40 -0.20 -13.51
CA ILE A 165 12.25 -0.53 -12.37
C ILE A 165 11.52 -1.67 -11.64
N ASP A 166 12.06 -2.89 -11.70
CA ASP A 166 11.52 -4.04 -10.94
C ASP A 166 11.71 -3.78 -9.43
N THR A 167 10.69 -3.21 -8.78
CA THR A 167 10.66 -2.96 -7.32
C THR A 167 10.20 -4.17 -6.52
N SER A 168 9.80 -5.27 -7.18
CA SER A 168 9.15 -6.41 -6.53
C SER A 168 10.01 -7.06 -5.45
N ASP A 169 11.32 -7.17 -5.69
CA ASP A 169 12.25 -7.76 -4.72
C ASP A 169 12.47 -6.83 -3.51
N ALA A 170 12.44 -5.50 -3.71
CA ALA A 170 12.57 -4.53 -2.63
C ALA A 170 11.30 -4.49 -1.75
N GLU A 171 10.12 -4.54 -2.37
CA GLU A 171 8.83 -4.58 -1.68
C GLU A 171 8.62 -5.90 -0.94
N MET A 172 9.06 -7.02 -1.51
CA MET A 172 9.01 -8.32 -0.86
C MET A 172 9.94 -8.41 0.35
N ASN A 173 11.14 -7.85 0.28
CA ASN A 173 12.04 -7.74 1.41
C ASN A 173 11.46 -6.84 2.51
N HIS A 174 10.86 -5.71 2.13
CA HIS A 174 10.17 -4.84 3.07
C HIS A 174 9.01 -5.57 3.78
N LEU A 175 8.22 -6.36 3.05
CA LEU A 175 7.12 -7.13 3.61
C LEU A 175 7.60 -8.21 4.60
N LYS A 176 8.74 -8.86 4.32
CA LYS A 176 9.39 -9.78 5.26
C LYS A 176 9.81 -9.09 6.55
N ASP A 177 10.39 -7.90 6.46
CA ASP A 177 10.80 -7.11 7.63
C ASP A 177 9.59 -6.71 8.48
N VAL A 178 8.49 -6.31 7.85
CA VAL A 178 7.24 -5.97 8.54
C VAL A 178 6.64 -7.18 9.25
N ILE A 179 6.62 -8.36 8.63
CA ILE A 179 6.09 -9.59 9.24
C ILE A 179 6.93 -10.00 10.45
N ASN A 180 8.26 -9.97 10.33
CA ASN A 180 9.16 -10.28 11.45
C ASN A 180 8.94 -9.34 12.63
N ASN A 181 8.85 -8.04 12.36
CA ASN A 181 8.61 -7.04 13.41
C ASN A 181 7.23 -7.22 14.08
N GLN A 182 6.20 -7.59 13.30
CA GLN A 182 4.89 -7.92 13.84
C GLN A 182 4.91 -9.19 14.70
N GLN A 183 5.64 -10.24 14.29
CA GLN A 183 5.81 -11.46 15.08
C GLN A 183 6.53 -11.18 16.41
N ASP A 184 7.56 -10.33 16.41
CA ASP A 184 8.30 -9.93 17.61
C ASP A 184 7.42 -9.11 18.58
N ALA A 185 6.66 -8.15 18.05
CA ALA A 185 5.72 -7.35 18.85
C ALA A 185 4.63 -8.22 19.50
N MET A 186 4.18 -9.27 18.81
CA MET A 186 3.19 -10.20 19.34
C MET A 186 3.76 -11.14 20.39
N ALA A 187 4.97 -11.66 20.19
CA ALA A 187 5.66 -12.44 21.21
C ALA A 187 5.85 -11.64 22.50
N ALA A 188 6.16 -10.34 22.37
CA ALA A 188 6.26 -9.43 23.51
C ALA A 188 4.91 -9.20 24.20
N LEU A 189 3.82 -9.00 23.44
CA LEU A 189 2.46 -8.88 23.99
C LEU A 189 2.03 -10.15 24.72
N ARG A 190 2.30 -11.32 24.14
CA ARG A 190 2.01 -12.62 24.77
C ARG A 190 2.72 -12.78 26.11
N ALA A 191 4.01 -12.45 26.16
CA ALA A 191 4.78 -12.51 27.39
C ALA A 191 4.25 -11.57 28.48
N GLN A 192 3.75 -10.38 28.10
CA GLN A 192 3.12 -9.45 29.04
C GLN A 192 1.75 -9.94 29.52
N LEU A 193 0.95 -10.55 28.64
CA LEU A 193 -0.36 -11.13 28.97
C LEU A 193 -0.23 -12.36 29.89
N GLU A 194 0.72 -13.25 29.61
CA GLU A 194 1.00 -14.42 30.46
C GLU A 194 1.57 -14.02 31.84
N ALA A 195 2.31 -12.90 31.91
CA ALA A 195 2.80 -12.35 33.18
C ALA A 195 1.69 -11.75 34.07
N HIS A 196 0.52 -11.42 33.49
CA HIS A 196 -0.61 -10.79 34.18
C HIS A 196 -1.82 -11.74 34.35
N GLY A 197 -1.56 -13.03 34.63
CA GLY A 197 -2.52 -14.14 34.67
C GLY A 197 -3.71 -14.10 35.66
N GLU A 198 -4.16 -12.93 36.12
CA GLU A 198 -5.33 -12.76 36.99
C GLU A 198 -6.43 -11.86 36.37
N ILE A 199 -6.35 -11.50 35.08
CA ILE A 199 -7.40 -10.71 34.42
C ILE A 199 -8.46 -11.63 33.79
N GLU A 200 -9.72 -11.45 34.18
CA GLU A 200 -10.86 -12.20 33.66
C GLU A 200 -11.00 -11.93 32.15
N GLY A 201 -10.90 -12.98 31.32
CA GLY A 201 -10.93 -12.87 29.85
C GLY A 201 -9.56 -12.96 29.15
N ILE A 202 -8.45 -13.04 29.88
CA ILE A 202 -7.10 -13.26 29.31
C ILE A 202 -7.03 -14.52 28.45
N ASP A 203 -7.70 -15.61 28.84
CA ASP A 203 -7.71 -16.85 28.08
C ASP A 203 -8.32 -16.67 26.68
N GLY A 204 -9.29 -15.75 26.54
CA GLY A 204 -9.87 -15.39 25.25
C GLY A 204 -8.88 -14.60 24.38
N ILE A 205 -8.14 -13.68 24.99
CA ILE A 205 -7.12 -12.87 24.31
C ILE A 205 -5.93 -13.73 23.89
N LEU A 206 -5.45 -14.62 24.76
CA LEU A 206 -4.36 -15.55 24.44
C LEU A 206 -4.74 -16.49 23.29
N LYS A 207 -6.00 -16.95 23.26
CA LYS A 207 -6.50 -17.77 22.16
C LYS A 207 -6.59 -16.99 20.83
N GLN A 208 -7.02 -15.73 20.87
CA GLN A 208 -7.01 -14.87 19.67
C GLN A 208 -5.58 -14.57 19.20
N LEU A 209 -4.63 -14.42 20.12
CA LEU A 209 -3.21 -14.24 19.79
C LEU A 209 -2.61 -15.49 19.14
N GLU A 210 -2.95 -16.68 19.64
CA GLU A 210 -2.55 -17.97 19.05
C GLU A 210 -3.15 -18.17 17.65
N ASP A 211 -4.43 -17.83 17.46
CA ASP A 211 -5.07 -17.86 16.15
C ASP A 211 -4.42 -16.88 15.17
N PHE A 212 -3.95 -15.72 15.64
CA PHE A 212 -3.23 -14.75 14.82
C PHE A 212 -1.81 -15.19 14.48
N GLU A 213 -1.05 -15.74 15.43
CA GLU A 213 0.28 -16.33 15.17
C GLU A 213 0.19 -17.41 14.07
N LYS A 214 -0.86 -18.24 14.13
CA LYS A 214 -1.12 -19.25 13.11
C LYS A 214 -1.42 -18.65 11.74
N GLN A 215 -2.19 -17.56 11.68
CA GLN A 215 -2.49 -16.84 10.44
C GLN A 215 -1.24 -16.13 9.87
N SER A 216 -0.40 -15.56 10.72
CA SER A 216 0.86 -14.94 10.31
C SER A 216 1.83 -15.97 9.72
N ALA A 217 1.94 -17.16 10.34
CA ALA A 217 2.74 -18.26 9.81
C ALA A 217 2.20 -18.80 8.48
N GLU A 218 0.88 -18.80 8.28
CA GLU A 218 0.26 -19.18 7.01
C GLU A 218 0.52 -18.13 5.92
N LEU A 219 0.50 -16.84 6.26
CA LEU A 219 0.86 -15.74 5.36
C LEU A 219 2.32 -15.80 4.91
N GLU A 220 3.24 -16.06 5.84
CA GLU A 220 4.67 -16.25 5.55
C GLU A 220 4.88 -17.42 4.57
N ARG A 221 4.11 -18.50 4.73
CA ARG A 221 4.11 -19.63 3.81
C ARG A 221 3.55 -19.27 2.43
N CYS A 222 2.52 -18.43 2.36
CA CYS A 222 2.01 -17.90 1.09
C CYS A 222 3.03 -17.01 0.38
N LEU A 223 3.76 -16.17 1.13
CA LEU A 223 4.84 -15.36 0.57
C LEU A 223 5.99 -16.20 0.03
N LEU A 224 6.40 -17.24 0.75
CA LEU A 224 7.39 -18.19 0.25
C LEU A 224 6.93 -18.89 -1.03
N MET A 225 5.65 -19.29 -1.13
CA MET A 225 5.13 -19.86 -2.36
C MET A 225 5.12 -18.85 -3.52
N LEU A 226 4.72 -17.60 -3.25
CA LEU A 226 4.76 -16.53 -4.25
C LEU A 226 6.20 -16.24 -4.69
N GLU A 227 7.17 -16.21 -3.77
CA GLU A 227 8.60 -16.04 -4.08
C GLU A 227 9.11 -17.18 -4.98
N THR A 228 8.81 -18.44 -4.64
CA THR A 228 9.19 -19.58 -5.49
C THR A 228 8.50 -19.55 -6.86
N GLU A 229 7.26 -19.08 -6.94
CA GLU A 229 6.54 -18.97 -8.19
C GLU A 229 7.07 -17.79 -9.03
N ASN A 230 7.47 -16.68 -8.39
CA ASN A 230 8.09 -15.54 -9.05
C ASN A 230 9.49 -15.89 -9.56
N GLU A 231 10.29 -16.62 -8.78
CA GLU A 231 11.56 -17.19 -9.24
C GLU A 231 11.36 -18.16 -10.40
N ARG A 232 10.31 -19.01 -10.35
CA ARG A 232 9.95 -19.91 -11.46
C ARG A 232 9.55 -19.13 -12.72
N LEU A 233 8.77 -18.06 -12.58
CA LEU A 233 8.33 -17.20 -13.67
C LEU A 233 9.51 -16.42 -14.27
N LYS A 234 10.37 -15.81 -13.44
CA LYS A 234 11.64 -15.17 -13.84
C LYS A 234 12.55 -16.17 -14.57
N ALA A 235 12.66 -17.41 -14.10
CA ALA A 235 13.42 -18.47 -14.77
C ALA A 235 12.81 -18.87 -16.12
N SER A 236 11.48 -18.95 -16.22
CA SER A 236 10.77 -19.27 -17.47
C SER A 236 10.78 -18.13 -18.51
N GLN A 237 10.99 -16.88 -18.08
CA GLN A 237 11.23 -15.76 -18.99
C GLN A 237 12.69 -15.69 -19.46
N GLY A 238 13.65 -16.13 -18.63
CA GLY A 238 15.08 -16.16 -18.97
C GLY A 238 15.50 -17.28 -19.92
N THR A 239 14.76 -18.39 -19.96
CA THR A 239 14.87 -19.43 -20.99
C THR A 239 13.74 -19.24 -21.97
N GLY A 240 13.99 -18.85 -23.23
CA GLY A 240 12.99 -18.60 -24.27
C GLY A 240 12.15 -19.80 -24.72
N GLU A 241 11.70 -20.64 -23.81
CA GLU A 241 10.68 -21.68 -24.00
C GLU A 241 9.38 -21.19 -23.37
N ALA A 242 8.49 -20.67 -24.23
CA ALA A 242 7.13 -20.29 -23.89
C ALA A 242 6.35 -21.52 -23.41
N THR A 243 6.46 -21.83 -22.12
CA THR A 243 5.57 -22.78 -21.47
C THR A 243 4.34 -22.01 -21.02
N LYS A 244 3.21 -22.33 -21.65
CA LYS A 244 1.86 -21.81 -21.39
C LYS A 244 1.64 -21.53 -19.89
N ILE A 245 1.60 -20.25 -19.53
CA ILE A 245 1.29 -19.80 -18.18
C ILE A 245 -0.21 -20.04 -17.97
N GLU A 246 -0.57 -20.94 -17.06
CA GLU A 246 -1.96 -21.06 -16.60
C GLU A 246 -2.31 -19.85 -15.73
N PRO A 247 -3.41 -19.15 -16.01
CA PRO A 247 -3.82 -18.00 -15.22
C PRO A 247 -4.21 -18.46 -13.82
N SER A 248 -3.65 -17.82 -12.79
CA SER A 248 -4.01 -18.08 -11.39
C SER A 248 -5.52 -17.90 -11.18
N ASP A 249 -6.12 -18.84 -10.45
CA ASP A 249 -7.56 -18.94 -10.22
C ASP A 249 -8.10 -17.71 -9.46
N PRO A 250 -9.09 -16.96 -10.01
CA PRO A 250 -9.71 -15.79 -9.37
C PRO A 250 -10.33 -16.08 -7.99
N ALA A 251 -10.49 -17.35 -7.61
CA ALA A 251 -10.88 -17.75 -6.26
C ALA A 251 -9.87 -17.32 -5.18
N GLN A 252 -8.57 -17.24 -5.48
CA GLN A 252 -7.53 -16.90 -4.49
C GLN A 252 -7.56 -15.41 -4.10
N LEU A 253 -7.78 -14.52 -5.06
CA LEU A 253 -7.98 -13.08 -4.81
C LEU A 253 -9.28 -12.81 -4.04
N THR A 254 -10.31 -13.61 -4.32
CA THR A 254 -11.59 -13.54 -3.58
C THR A 254 -11.40 -13.98 -2.11
N GLY A 255 -10.53 -14.96 -1.86
CA GLY A 255 -10.14 -15.38 -0.50
C GLY A 255 -9.43 -14.26 0.26
N LEU A 256 -8.49 -13.57 -0.40
CA LEU A 256 -7.77 -12.44 0.18
C LEU A 256 -8.72 -11.29 0.56
N ARG A 257 -9.65 -10.96 -0.35
CA ARG A 257 -10.67 -9.92 -0.12
C ARG A 257 -11.57 -10.23 1.07
N ASN A 258 -12.00 -11.48 1.22
CA ASN A 258 -12.80 -11.90 2.37
C ASN A 258 -12.00 -11.87 3.68
N MET A 259 -10.70 -12.16 3.63
CA MET A 259 -9.81 -12.08 4.78
C MET A 259 -9.61 -10.63 5.25
N VAL A 260 -9.41 -9.70 4.30
CA VAL A 260 -9.34 -8.25 4.56
C VAL A 260 -10.67 -7.72 5.12
N GLY A 261 -11.81 -8.13 4.55
CA GLY A 261 -13.13 -7.77 5.07
C GLY A 261 -13.35 -8.23 6.52
N ASN A 262 -12.98 -9.48 6.82
CA ASN A 262 -13.05 -10.01 8.19
C ASN A 262 -12.10 -9.28 9.17
N GLN A 263 -10.92 -8.85 8.72
CA GLN A 263 -10.03 -8.00 9.52
C GLN A 263 -10.67 -6.64 9.83
N GLN A 264 -11.35 -6.05 8.85
CA GLN A 264 -12.02 -4.75 9.01
C GLN A 264 -13.17 -4.80 10.02
N ASP A 265 -13.94 -5.90 10.02
CA ASP A 265 -14.99 -6.16 11.01
C ASP A 265 -14.41 -6.38 12.42
N THR A 266 -13.28 -7.08 12.50
CA THR A 266 -12.57 -7.33 13.78
C THR A 266 -12.04 -6.03 14.38
N ILE A 267 -11.48 -5.14 13.56
CA ILE A 267 -11.04 -3.79 13.96
C ILE A 267 -12.23 -2.96 14.47
N GLY A 268 -13.39 -3.04 13.81
CA GLY A 268 -14.62 -2.40 14.27
C GLY A 268 -15.06 -2.88 15.67
N GLY A 269 -14.92 -4.18 15.94
CA GLY A 269 -15.17 -4.77 17.25
C GLY A 269 -14.21 -4.28 18.33
N LEU A 270 -12.91 -4.25 18.03
CA LEU A 270 -11.87 -3.73 18.93
C LEU A 270 -12.09 -2.26 19.28
N ARG A 271 -12.44 -1.43 18.29
CA ARG A 271 -12.74 -0.01 18.48
C ARG A 271 -13.94 0.22 19.41
N LYS A 272 -14.94 -0.66 19.36
CA LYS A 272 -16.10 -0.60 20.25
C LYS A 272 -15.73 -0.94 21.70
N LEU A 273 -14.88 -1.95 21.88
CA LEU A 273 -14.36 -2.38 23.18
C LEU A 273 -13.46 -1.31 23.83
N ILE A 274 -12.62 -0.63 23.03
CA ILE A 274 -11.79 0.49 23.49
C ILE A 274 -12.66 1.65 23.99
N ASN A 275 -13.73 1.98 23.26
CA ASN A 275 -14.69 3.01 23.69
C ASN A 275 -15.46 2.63 24.96
N GLU A 276 -15.62 1.34 25.27
CA GLU A 276 -16.21 0.86 26.52
C GLU A 276 -15.20 0.89 27.69
N LEU A 277 -13.89 0.90 27.41
CA LEU A 277 -12.78 0.93 28.38
C LEU A 277 -12.21 2.35 28.65
N MET A 278 -12.92 3.39 28.18
CA MET A 278 -12.54 4.81 28.27
C MET A 278 -12.31 5.43 29.68
N PRO A 279 -12.59 4.81 30.86
CA PRO A 279 -12.20 5.43 32.13
C PRO A 279 -10.70 5.32 32.51
N GLU A 280 -9.85 4.61 31.76
CA GLU A 280 -8.40 4.52 32.01
C GLU A 280 -7.59 5.42 31.05
N ALA A 281 -7.73 6.73 31.25
CA ALA A 281 -7.38 7.80 30.30
C ALA A 281 -5.90 7.86 29.83
N ASP A 282 -4.94 7.32 30.57
CA ASP A 282 -3.52 7.43 30.20
C ASP A 282 -3.05 6.29 29.27
N LYS A 283 -3.73 5.14 29.27
CA LYS A 283 -3.40 3.99 28.39
C LYS A 283 -4.20 4.01 27.08
N ALA A 284 -5.34 4.70 27.06
CA ALA A 284 -6.13 4.90 25.84
C ALA A 284 -5.38 5.78 24.82
N GLY A 285 -4.56 6.74 25.27
CA GLY A 285 -3.76 7.59 24.38
C GLY A 285 -2.67 6.81 23.62
N GLU A 286 -1.92 5.93 24.30
CA GLU A 286 -0.92 5.08 23.63
C GLU A 286 -1.57 4.07 22.66
N LEU A 287 -2.78 3.59 23.00
CA LEU A 287 -3.58 2.75 22.11
C LEU A 287 -4.16 3.53 20.92
N GLU A 288 -4.53 4.79 21.11
CA GLU A 288 -5.00 5.67 20.04
C GLU A 288 -3.86 6.01 19.07
N ASP A 289 -2.66 6.31 19.57
CA ASP A 289 -1.46 6.55 18.76
C ASP A 289 -1.04 5.31 17.94
N THR A 290 -1.13 4.12 18.54
CA THR A 290 -0.86 2.87 17.80
C THR A 290 -1.93 2.56 16.77
N LEU A 291 -3.20 2.88 17.05
CA LEU A 291 -4.30 2.70 16.11
C LEU A 291 -4.21 3.68 14.94
N ASP A 292 -3.84 4.94 15.20
CA ASP A 292 -3.59 5.95 14.17
C ASP A 292 -2.40 5.57 13.28
N SER A 293 -1.35 4.98 13.87
CA SER A 293 -0.22 4.42 13.12
C SER A 293 -0.66 3.26 12.22
N ILE A 294 -1.44 2.31 12.75
CA ILE A 294 -2.00 1.19 11.97
C ILE A 294 -2.91 1.71 10.85
N GLN A 295 -3.74 2.72 11.11
CA GLN A 295 -4.65 3.27 10.12
C GLN A 295 -3.92 4.01 9.00
N ARG A 296 -2.83 4.73 9.31
CA ARG A 296 -1.95 5.33 8.28
C ARG A 296 -1.29 4.26 7.44
N ASN A 297 -0.70 3.24 8.06
CA ASN A 297 -0.06 2.14 7.34
C ASN A 297 -1.05 1.36 6.47
N ASN A 298 -2.30 1.19 6.90
CA ASN A 298 -3.33 0.52 6.11
C ASN A 298 -3.76 1.37 4.89
N LYS A 299 -3.83 2.70 5.06
CA LYS A 299 -4.08 3.62 3.96
C LYS A 299 -2.94 3.62 2.95
N GLU A 300 -1.70 3.56 3.42
CA GLU A 300 -0.51 3.40 2.57
C GLU A 300 -0.52 2.06 1.84
N LEU A 301 -0.81 0.96 2.52
CA LEU A 301 -1.00 -0.36 1.90
C LEU A 301 -2.08 -0.35 0.82
N SER A 302 -3.22 0.27 1.08
CA SER A 302 -4.28 0.42 0.08
C SER A 302 -3.83 1.26 -1.12
N GLY A 303 -2.95 2.24 -0.90
CA GLY A 303 -2.32 3.01 -1.97
C GLY A 303 -1.38 2.15 -2.82
N CYS A 304 -0.50 1.38 -2.18
CA CYS A 304 0.41 0.45 -2.87
C CYS A 304 -0.36 -0.59 -3.68
N VAL A 305 -1.44 -1.15 -3.12
CA VAL A 305 -2.31 -2.09 -3.84
C VAL A 305 -2.94 -1.43 -5.07
N SER A 306 -3.40 -0.17 -4.97
CA SER A 306 -3.97 0.56 -6.11
C SER A 306 -2.93 0.79 -7.22
N VAL A 307 -1.69 1.16 -6.87
CA VAL A 307 -0.61 1.35 -7.85
C VAL A 307 -0.28 0.03 -8.55
N LEU A 308 -0.19 -1.07 -7.79
CA LEU A 308 0.04 -2.41 -8.34
C LEU A 308 -1.12 -2.87 -9.23
N GLU A 309 -2.37 -2.54 -8.90
CA GLU A 309 -3.53 -2.82 -9.75
C GLU A 309 -3.49 -2.02 -11.06
N ASP A 310 -3.11 -0.74 -11.00
CA ASP A 310 -2.96 0.11 -12.18
C ASP A 310 -1.83 -0.37 -13.09
N GLU A 311 -0.68 -0.75 -12.52
CA GLU A 311 0.44 -1.33 -13.26
C GLU A 311 0.06 -2.69 -13.89
N ASN A 312 -0.66 -3.55 -13.17
CA ASN A 312 -1.15 -4.82 -13.71
C ASN A 312 -2.12 -4.58 -14.89
N ASN A 313 -2.99 -3.58 -14.78
CA ASN A 313 -3.89 -3.20 -15.87
C ASN A 313 -3.12 -2.66 -17.08
N MET A 314 -2.07 -1.87 -16.86
CA MET A 314 -1.20 -1.36 -17.92
C MET A 314 -0.49 -2.51 -18.65
N LEU A 315 0.16 -3.41 -17.91
CA LEU A 315 0.85 -4.58 -18.46
C LEU A 315 -0.09 -5.51 -19.22
N ARG A 316 -1.33 -5.69 -18.74
CA ARG A 316 -2.35 -6.47 -19.47
C ARG A 316 -2.76 -5.80 -20.78
N ASN A 317 -2.87 -4.48 -20.80
CA ASN A 317 -3.16 -3.75 -22.03
C ASN A 317 -2.01 -3.84 -23.03
N GLU A 318 -0.76 -3.73 -22.57
CA GLU A 318 0.43 -3.92 -23.41
C GLU A 318 0.51 -5.34 -23.97
N LEU A 319 0.28 -6.37 -23.14
CA LEU A 319 0.23 -7.76 -23.60
C LEU A 319 -0.83 -7.97 -24.67
N LYS A 320 -2.03 -7.40 -24.46
CA LYS A 320 -3.11 -7.48 -25.45
C LYS A 320 -2.75 -6.75 -26.75
N GLN A 321 -2.03 -5.64 -26.66
CA GLN A 321 -1.57 -4.88 -27.82
C GLN A 321 -0.50 -5.65 -28.59
N ILE A 322 0.44 -6.30 -27.90
CA ILE A 322 1.44 -7.20 -28.49
C ILE A 322 0.76 -8.42 -29.13
N GLU A 323 -0.23 -9.03 -28.47
CA GLU A 323 -1.00 -10.15 -29.01
C GLU A 323 -1.73 -9.74 -30.30
N THR A 324 -2.35 -8.56 -30.32
CA THR A 324 -3.00 -8.02 -31.52
C THR A 324 -1.98 -7.74 -32.63
N GLN A 325 -0.82 -7.16 -32.32
CA GLN A 325 0.25 -6.94 -33.28
C GLN A 325 0.83 -8.25 -33.82
N LEU A 326 0.90 -9.29 -32.99
CA LEU A 326 1.35 -10.62 -33.40
C LEU A 326 0.31 -11.31 -34.29
N GLU A 327 -0.98 -11.22 -33.96
CA GLU A 327 -2.07 -11.71 -34.81
C GLU A 327 -2.12 -10.94 -36.15
N GLU A 328 -1.90 -9.63 -36.14
CA GLU A 328 -1.80 -8.81 -37.37
C GLU A 328 -0.53 -9.14 -38.17
N ALA A 329 0.59 -9.42 -37.51
CA ALA A 329 1.83 -9.85 -38.17
C ALA A 329 1.71 -11.26 -38.75
N ASP A 330 1.05 -12.18 -38.05
CA ASP A 330 0.73 -13.53 -38.51
C ASP A 330 -0.30 -13.50 -39.63
N ALA A 331 -1.32 -12.65 -39.55
CA ALA A 331 -2.28 -12.41 -40.62
C ALA A 331 -1.63 -11.73 -41.83
N ALA A 332 -0.70 -10.79 -41.63
CA ALA A 332 0.08 -10.16 -42.69
C ALA A 332 1.14 -11.11 -43.28
N GLN A 333 1.63 -12.09 -42.53
CA GLN A 333 2.44 -13.20 -43.04
C GLN A 333 1.58 -14.21 -43.81
N ALA A 334 0.35 -14.47 -43.35
CA ALA A 334 -0.62 -15.31 -44.04
C ALA A 334 -1.17 -14.66 -45.33
N GLU A 335 -1.33 -13.33 -45.36
CA GLU A 335 -1.68 -12.57 -46.57
C GLU A 335 -0.46 -12.29 -47.47
N LYS A 336 0.77 -12.33 -46.94
CA LYS A 336 2.02 -12.40 -47.72
C LYS A 336 2.37 -13.84 -48.09
N THR A 337 1.43 -14.63 -48.57
CA THR A 337 1.60 -15.41 -49.82
C THR A 337 0.25 -16.01 -50.27
N PRO A 338 -0.06 -15.95 -51.57
CA PRO A 338 0.69 -16.78 -52.50
C PRO A 338 1.49 -15.96 -53.51
N THR A 339 2.60 -16.56 -53.97
CA THR A 339 3.47 -16.24 -55.12
C THR A 339 4.53 -15.12 -54.91
N PRO A 340 5.84 -15.48 -54.94
CA PRO A 340 6.49 -16.09 -56.11
C PRO A 340 7.10 -17.48 -55.88
N HIS A 341 7.16 -17.99 -54.64
CA HIS A 341 7.75 -19.29 -54.36
C HIS A 341 6.83 -20.47 -54.70
N SER A 342 5.50 -20.34 -54.61
CA SER A 342 4.58 -21.43 -55.00
C SER A 342 4.64 -21.73 -56.49
N GLU A 343 4.63 -20.70 -57.35
CA GLU A 343 4.79 -20.88 -58.80
C GLU A 343 6.19 -21.39 -59.15
N GLN A 344 7.24 -20.92 -58.45
CA GLN A 344 8.59 -21.47 -58.63
C GLN A 344 8.70 -22.92 -58.19
N ILE A 345 8.04 -23.32 -57.10
CA ILE A 345 8.04 -24.71 -56.62
C ILE A 345 7.31 -25.59 -57.62
N GLU A 346 6.15 -25.16 -58.12
CA GLU A 346 5.38 -25.90 -59.12
C GLU A 346 6.12 -25.98 -60.46
N GLU A 347 6.78 -24.90 -60.91
CA GLU A 347 7.64 -24.91 -62.11
C GLU A 347 8.86 -25.82 -61.93
N MET A 348 9.46 -25.85 -60.73
CA MET A 348 10.59 -26.70 -60.42
C MET A 348 10.17 -28.17 -60.35
N GLU A 349 8.99 -28.46 -59.83
CA GLU A 349 8.41 -29.80 -59.77
C GLU A 349 8.09 -30.34 -61.17
N ILE A 350 7.55 -29.50 -62.05
CA ILE A 350 7.38 -29.82 -63.49
C ILE A 350 8.73 -30.09 -64.15
N LYS A 351 9.76 -29.26 -63.91
CA LYS A 351 11.12 -29.47 -64.46
C LYS A 351 11.77 -30.75 -63.93
N VAL A 352 11.54 -31.11 -62.68
CA VAL A 352 12.02 -32.37 -62.10
C VAL A 352 11.36 -33.56 -62.81
N GLN A 353 10.04 -33.53 -63.01
CA GLN A 353 9.33 -34.58 -63.74
C GLN A 353 9.78 -34.70 -65.20
N GLU A 354 10.02 -33.58 -65.89
CA GLU A 354 10.56 -33.59 -67.26
C GLU A 354 11.98 -34.17 -67.31
N LEU A 355 12.83 -33.85 -66.34
CA LEU A 355 14.18 -34.39 -66.23
C LEU A 355 14.17 -35.88 -65.91
N GLU A 356 13.29 -36.34 -65.03
CA GLU A 356 13.10 -37.76 -64.72
C GLU A 356 12.67 -38.54 -65.97
N ALA A 357 11.67 -38.06 -66.70
CA ALA A 357 11.25 -38.68 -67.96
C ALA A 357 12.37 -38.70 -69.02
N LEU A 358 13.19 -37.65 -69.06
CA LEU A 358 14.35 -37.59 -69.97
C LEU A 358 15.45 -38.57 -69.57
N VAL A 359 15.67 -38.78 -68.27
CA VAL A 359 16.62 -39.77 -67.75
C VAL A 359 16.13 -41.18 -68.09
N GLU A 360 14.86 -41.50 -67.84
CA GLU A 360 14.28 -42.80 -68.22
C GLU A 360 14.40 -43.07 -69.73
N PHE A 361 14.13 -42.05 -70.55
CA PHE A 361 14.30 -42.18 -72.00
C PHE A 361 15.77 -42.42 -72.40
N LYS A 362 16.71 -41.73 -71.74
CA LYS A 362 18.15 -41.93 -71.97
C LYS A 362 18.60 -43.33 -71.53
N ASP A 363 18.13 -43.83 -70.39
CA ASP A 363 18.45 -45.17 -69.90
C ASP A 363 17.92 -46.24 -70.86
N ALA A 364 16.68 -46.10 -71.34
CA ALA A 364 16.13 -47.00 -72.36
C ALA A 364 16.93 -46.94 -73.68
N THR A 365 17.41 -45.76 -74.06
CA THR A 365 18.26 -45.61 -75.25
C THR A 365 19.64 -46.26 -75.07
N ILE A 366 20.22 -46.15 -73.87
CA ILE A 366 21.49 -46.81 -73.52
C ILE A 366 21.32 -48.32 -73.58
N GLU A 367 20.26 -48.88 -72.99
CA GLU A 367 19.99 -50.32 -73.01
C GLU A 367 19.87 -50.84 -74.46
N GLU A 368 19.18 -50.11 -75.34
CA GLU A 368 19.09 -50.49 -76.75
C GLU A 368 20.45 -50.37 -77.47
N LEU A 369 21.26 -49.36 -77.14
CA LEU A 369 22.61 -49.24 -77.68
C LEU A 369 23.53 -50.37 -77.21
N GLU A 370 23.45 -50.78 -75.94
CA GLU A 370 24.18 -51.91 -75.38
C GLU A 370 23.79 -53.21 -76.08
N LYS A 371 22.50 -53.40 -76.36
CA LYS A 371 22.00 -54.55 -77.12
C LYS A 371 22.51 -54.56 -78.56
N GLN A 372 22.54 -53.40 -79.22
CA GLN A 372 23.12 -53.27 -80.56
C GLN A 372 24.62 -53.52 -80.55
N TYR A 373 25.34 -52.99 -79.55
CA TYR A 373 26.76 -53.22 -79.36
C TYR A 373 27.05 -54.70 -79.13
N HIS A 374 26.31 -55.37 -78.24
CA HIS A 374 26.46 -56.80 -77.98
C HIS A 374 26.20 -57.63 -79.26
N THR A 375 25.18 -57.26 -80.03
CA THR A 375 24.90 -57.90 -81.32
C THR A 375 26.05 -57.71 -82.31
N LEU A 376 26.65 -56.52 -82.35
CA LEU A 376 27.79 -56.22 -83.21
C LEU A 376 29.06 -56.94 -82.73
N GLU A 377 29.28 -57.03 -81.42
CA GLU A 377 30.39 -57.74 -80.79
C GLU A 377 30.31 -59.24 -81.09
N VAL A 378 29.13 -59.85 -80.97
CA VAL A 378 28.90 -61.25 -81.36
C VAL A 378 29.24 -61.47 -82.83
N LYS A 379 28.72 -60.62 -83.73
CA LYS A 379 29.04 -60.69 -85.16
C LYS A 379 30.53 -60.49 -85.45
N TYR A 380 31.19 -59.60 -84.70
CA TYR A 380 32.63 -59.36 -84.85
C TYR A 380 33.43 -60.58 -84.40
N ARG A 381 33.14 -61.16 -83.23
CA ARG A 381 33.79 -62.40 -82.76
C ARG A 381 33.59 -63.57 -83.73
N GLU A 382 32.39 -63.71 -84.30
CA GLU A 382 32.12 -64.70 -85.35
C GLU A 382 32.94 -64.46 -86.62
N ALA A 383 33.13 -63.19 -87.02
CA ALA A 383 33.91 -62.83 -88.20
C ALA A 383 35.43 -62.92 -88.00
N THR A 384 35.94 -62.66 -86.79
CA THR A 384 37.38 -62.72 -86.46
C THR A 384 37.84 -64.08 -85.95
N GLY A 385 36.92 -64.99 -85.64
CA GLY A 385 37.24 -66.35 -85.21
C GLY A 385 37.69 -66.48 -83.74
N GLU A 386 37.48 -65.45 -82.93
CA GLU A 386 37.76 -65.48 -81.49
C GLU A 386 36.61 -66.16 -80.73
N GLN A 387 36.52 -67.50 -80.85
CA GLN A 387 35.73 -68.32 -79.93
C GLN A 387 36.61 -68.69 -78.73
N GLY A 388 36.43 -67.95 -77.62
CA GLY A 388 36.66 -68.34 -76.22
C GLY A 388 37.94 -69.10 -75.84
N ALA A 389 38.78 -68.43 -75.03
CA ALA A 389 39.46 -69.08 -73.90
C ALA A 389 38.63 -68.84 -72.64
#